data_AF-A0A238U9Z1-F1
#
_entry.id   AF-A0A238U9Z1-F1
#
_cell.length_a   1.000
_cell.length_b   1.000
_cell.length_c   1.000
_cell.angle_alpha   90.00
_cell.angle_beta   90.00
_cell.angle_gamma   90.00
#
_symmetry.space_group_name_H-M   'P 1'
#
loop_
_entity.id
_entity.type
_entity.pdbx_description
1 polymer ?
#
loop_
_entity_poly.entity_id
_entity_poly.type
_entity_poly.pdbx_seq_one_letter_code
_entity_poly.pdbx_strand_id
1 'polypeptide(L)'
;MKDQFEDFFINNDFDINEPHSGHEDRFLRKLNRQQEHKKKLSWTWMGAAASILIVLSFFLGKYSLEENSIQTMFPEMAETETFFVNTIAQELKEIEKFRNIETESIIEDALDQIEELEDQFKNFKKDLSVIGNERQIIKGMIDNYQQRLQILEQLLFQLEYIKNPTQQNNDNNEFI
;
A
#
# COMPACT_ATOMS: atom_id res chain seq x y z
N MET A 1 20.68 28.37 26.45
CA MET A 1 21.02 26.95 26.24
C MET A 1 20.81 26.69 24.76
N LYS A 2 21.77 26.05 24.08
CA LYS A 2 21.63 25.75 22.65
C LYS A 2 20.59 24.63 22.50
N ASP A 3 19.63 24.81 21.60
CA ASP A 3 18.52 23.88 21.46
C ASP A 3 19.03 22.57 20.82
N GLN A 4 19.03 21.49 21.61
CA GLN A 4 19.50 20.18 21.15
C GLN A 4 18.61 19.62 20.04
N PHE A 5 17.36 20.10 19.95
CA PHE A 5 16.42 19.73 18.91
C PHE A 5 16.82 20.36 17.57
N GLU A 6 17.28 21.61 17.58
CA GLU A 6 17.74 22.32 16.39
C GLU A 6 19.03 21.70 15.83
N ASP A 7 19.97 21.31 16.71
CA ASP A 7 21.18 20.58 16.30
C ASP A 7 20.83 19.19 15.69
N PHE A 8 19.74 18.55 16.10
CA PHE A 8 19.29 17.27 15.50
C PHE A 8 18.76 17.47 14.07
N PHE A 9 17.97 18.51 13.82
CA PHE A 9 17.40 18.76 12.49
C PHE A 9 18.43 19.26 11.48
N ILE A 10 19.40 20.05 11.91
CA ILE A 10 20.43 20.62 11.02
C ILE A 10 21.44 19.56 10.57
N ASN A 11 21.74 18.59 11.42
CA ASN A 11 22.79 17.59 11.16
C ASN A 11 22.28 16.27 10.57
N ASN A 12 20.97 16.12 10.38
CA ASN A 12 20.39 14.95 9.71
C ASN A 12 19.78 15.38 8.37
N ASP A 13 20.19 14.70 7.31
CA ASP A 13 19.58 14.86 6.00
C ASP A 13 18.30 14.02 5.97
N PHE A 14 17.13 14.67 6.08
CA PHE A 14 15.83 14.00 6.03
C PHE A 14 15.36 13.77 4.59
N ASP A 15 16.06 14.35 3.61
CA ASP A 15 15.73 14.24 2.20
C ASP A 15 16.38 12.99 1.58
N ILE A 16 16.09 11.84 2.19
CA ILE A 16 16.67 10.56 1.78
C ILE A 16 15.92 9.92 0.61
N ASN A 17 14.69 10.38 0.31
CA ASN A 17 13.90 9.89 -0.83
C ASN A 17 12.92 10.97 -1.30
N GLU A 18 13.05 11.40 -2.56
CA GLU A 18 12.05 12.23 -3.21
C GLU A 18 10.78 11.39 -3.48
N PRO A 19 9.57 11.92 -3.23
CA PRO A 19 8.33 11.23 -3.58
C PRO A 19 8.30 10.89 -5.08
N HIS A 20 7.69 9.75 -5.43
CA HIS A 20 7.56 9.35 -6.82
C HIS A 20 6.87 10.43 -7.67
N SER A 21 7.29 10.54 -8.94
CA SER A 21 6.72 11.49 -9.91
C SER A 21 5.19 11.40 -9.93
N GLY A 22 4.52 12.54 -9.75
CA GLY A 22 3.06 12.63 -9.68
C GLY A 22 2.48 12.64 -8.26
N HIS A 23 3.28 12.36 -7.22
CA HIS A 23 2.84 12.52 -5.82
C HIS A 23 2.37 13.95 -5.54
N GLU A 24 3.08 14.97 -6.06
CA GLU A 24 2.68 16.38 -5.94
C GLU A 24 1.30 16.64 -6.57
N ASP A 25 1.05 16.16 -7.79
CA ASP A 25 -0.24 16.31 -8.45
C ASP A 25 -1.38 15.62 -7.68
N ARG A 26 -1.12 14.43 -7.13
CA ARG A 26 -2.10 13.70 -6.30
C ARG A 26 -2.34 14.42 -4.97
N PHE A 27 -1.28 14.93 -4.34
CA PHE A 27 -1.34 15.71 -3.12
C PHE A 27 -2.15 17.00 -3.32
N LEU A 28 -1.89 17.73 -4.41
CA LEU A 28 -2.63 18.93 -4.77
C LEU A 28 -4.11 18.62 -5.06
N ARG A 29 -4.41 17.51 -5.76
CA ARG A 29 -5.80 17.06 -5.91
C ARG A 29 -6.45 16.76 -4.56
N LYS A 30 -5.75 16.09 -3.64
CA LYS A 30 -6.28 15.73 -2.31
C LYS A 30 -6.52 16.97 -1.44
N LEU A 31 -5.59 17.91 -1.45
CA LEU A 31 -5.70 19.20 -0.75
C LEU A 31 -6.92 20.00 -1.22
N ASN A 32 -7.12 20.06 -2.54
CA ASN A 32 -8.28 20.76 -3.12
C ASN A 32 -9.59 20.01 -2.86
N ARG A 33 -9.58 18.68 -2.79
CA ARG A 33 -10.78 17.86 -2.51
C ARG A 33 -11.27 18.01 -1.07
N GLN A 34 -10.39 18.28 -0.10
CA GLN A 34 -10.80 18.61 1.28
C GLN A 34 -11.53 19.95 1.39
N GLN A 35 -11.34 20.86 0.42
CA GLN A 35 -12.05 22.15 0.40
C GLN A 35 -13.44 22.06 -0.26
N GLU A 36 -13.70 20.96 -0.97
CA GLU A 36 -14.90 20.72 -1.76
C GLU A 36 -15.82 19.68 -1.06
N HIS A 37 -16.79 20.19 -0.29
CA HIS A 37 -18.09 19.60 0.07
C HIS A 37 -18.24 18.79 1.39
N LYS A 38 -19.13 19.33 2.25
CA LYS A 38 -20.05 18.56 3.08
C LYS A 38 -20.86 17.62 2.17
N LYS A 39 -20.71 16.30 2.28
CA LYS A 39 -21.38 15.35 1.38
C LYS A 39 -22.85 15.15 1.77
N LYS A 40 -23.76 15.48 0.87
CA LYS A 40 -25.08 14.83 0.79
C LYS A 40 -24.87 13.42 0.26
N LEU A 41 -25.56 12.45 0.85
CA LEU A 41 -25.49 11.03 0.52
C LEU A 41 -25.75 10.81 -0.98
N SER A 42 -24.71 10.47 -1.75
CA SER A 42 -24.81 10.20 -3.18
C SER A 42 -24.80 8.69 -3.47
N TRP A 43 -25.56 8.31 -4.49
CA TRP A 43 -25.78 6.96 -5.02
C TRP A 43 -24.51 6.26 -5.59
N THR A 44 -23.32 6.77 -5.28
CA THR A 44 -22.01 6.30 -5.75
C THR A 44 -21.44 5.13 -4.93
N TRP A 45 -22.03 4.79 -3.78
CA TRP A 45 -21.62 3.62 -2.98
C TRP A 45 -21.70 2.30 -3.77
N MET A 46 -22.53 2.22 -4.80
CA MET A 46 -22.65 1.00 -5.62
C MET A 46 -21.54 0.85 -6.67
N GLY A 47 -20.71 1.88 -6.91
CA GLY A 47 -19.68 1.87 -7.96
C GLY A 47 -18.26 1.59 -7.48
N ALA A 48 -17.99 1.69 -6.16
CA ALA A 48 -16.62 1.72 -5.64
C ALA A 48 -16.11 0.37 -5.10
N ALA A 49 -17.00 -0.60 -4.83
CA ALA A 49 -16.61 -1.99 -4.55
C ALA A 49 -15.85 -2.68 -5.71
N ALA A 50 -15.79 -2.05 -6.88
CA ALA A 50 -15.00 -2.52 -8.00
C ALA A 50 -13.49 -2.42 -7.78
N SER A 51 -12.97 -1.52 -6.92
CA SER A 51 -11.52 -1.28 -6.80
C SER A 51 -10.77 -2.51 -6.31
N ILE A 52 -11.22 -3.16 -5.23
CA ILE A 52 -10.64 -4.42 -4.73
C ILE A 52 -10.79 -5.55 -5.75
N LEU A 53 -11.95 -5.64 -6.41
CA LEU A 53 -12.15 -6.65 -7.46
C LEU A 53 -11.25 -6.40 -8.67
N ILE A 54 -10.97 -5.15 -9.04
CA ILE A 54 -10.06 -4.76 -10.11
C ILE A 54 -8.63 -5.11 -9.71
N VAL A 55 -8.21 -4.76 -8.49
CA VAL A 55 -6.89 -5.11 -7.97
C VAL A 55 -6.73 -6.64 -7.97
N LEU A 56 -7.65 -7.38 -7.36
CA LEU A 56 -7.64 -8.85 -7.35
C LEU A 56 -7.66 -9.44 -8.77
N SER A 57 -8.48 -8.92 -9.67
CA SER A 57 -8.53 -9.39 -11.07
C SER A 57 -7.25 -9.06 -11.83
N PHE A 58 -6.61 -7.94 -11.54
CA PHE A 58 -5.32 -7.57 -12.11
C PHE A 58 -4.21 -8.49 -11.60
N PHE A 59 -4.15 -8.74 -10.29
CA PHE A 59 -3.21 -9.69 -9.68
C PHE A 59 -3.40 -11.10 -10.22
N LEU A 60 -4.62 -11.65 -10.17
CA LEU A 60 -4.89 -13.02 -10.59
C LEU A 60 -4.83 -13.20 -12.11
N GLY A 61 -5.28 -12.21 -12.89
CA GLY A 61 -5.34 -12.29 -14.35
C GLY A 61 -3.97 -12.14 -15.03
N LYS A 62 -3.04 -11.38 -14.44
CA LYS A 62 -1.69 -11.19 -15.00
C LYS A 62 -0.71 -12.33 -14.68
N TYR A 63 -0.91 -13.05 -13.58
CA TYR A 63 -0.10 -14.25 -13.27
C TYR A 63 -0.12 -15.28 -14.39
N SER A 64 -1.24 -15.41 -15.12
CA SER A 64 -1.36 -16.37 -16.21
C SER A 64 -0.77 -15.94 -17.56
N LEU A 65 -0.41 -14.65 -17.76
CA LEU A 65 -0.05 -14.11 -19.09
C LEU A 65 1.38 -13.57 -19.21
N GLU A 66 2.05 -13.26 -18.09
CA GLU A 66 3.45 -12.80 -18.05
C GLU A 66 4.37 -13.73 -17.26
N GLU A 67 3.91 -14.94 -16.93
CA GLU A 67 4.79 -16.01 -16.48
C GLU A 67 5.85 -16.24 -17.55
N ASN A 68 7.13 -16.01 -17.20
CA ASN A 68 8.32 -16.73 -17.66
C ASN A 68 9.60 -15.87 -17.69
N SER A 69 9.63 -14.58 -17.35
CA SER A 69 10.92 -13.85 -17.34
C SER A 69 11.63 -13.88 -15.99
N ILE A 70 10.94 -13.57 -14.89
CA ILE A 70 11.57 -13.51 -13.56
C ILE A 70 11.78 -14.91 -12.96
N GLN A 71 10.77 -15.77 -13.00
CA GLN A 71 10.87 -17.13 -12.46
C GLN A 71 11.89 -18.00 -13.21
N THR A 72 12.14 -17.73 -14.50
CA THR A 72 13.17 -18.45 -15.26
C THR A 72 14.58 -17.93 -14.99
N MET A 73 14.74 -16.62 -14.71
CA MET A 73 16.04 -16.02 -14.39
C MET A 73 16.40 -16.17 -12.90
N PHE A 74 15.41 -16.18 -12.01
CA PHE A 74 15.56 -16.22 -10.55
C PHE A 74 14.57 -17.21 -9.95
N PRO A 75 14.81 -18.53 -10.14
CA PRO A 75 13.91 -19.56 -9.64
C PRO A 75 13.77 -19.51 -8.11
N GLU A 76 14.80 -19.05 -7.37
CA GLU A 76 14.71 -18.89 -5.92
C GLU A 76 13.70 -17.81 -5.48
N MET A 77 13.32 -16.88 -6.37
CA MET A 77 12.35 -15.82 -6.08
C MET A 77 10.89 -16.26 -6.27
N ALA A 78 10.66 -17.34 -7.03
CA ALA A 78 9.31 -17.77 -7.40
C ALA A 78 8.42 -18.13 -6.20
N GLU A 79 8.98 -18.80 -5.19
CA GLU A 79 8.27 -19.14 -3.96
C GLU A 79 7.92 -17.86 -3.17
N THR A 80 8.83 -16.90 -3.13
CA THR A 80 8.64 -15.61 -2.43
C THR A 80 7.55 -14.78 -3.09
N GLU A 81 7.58 -14.64 -4.43
CA GLU A 81 6.54 -13.95 -5.19
C GLU A 81 5.16 -14.62 -5.00
N THR A 82 5.11 -15.95 -5.05
CA THR A 82 3.88 -16.72 -4.79
C THR A 82 3.33 -16.47 -3.39
N PHE A 83 4.20 -16.51 -2.37
CA PHE A 83 3.81 -16.25 -0.99
C PHE A 83 3.19 -14.86 -0.86
N PHE A 84 3.91 -13.80 -1.24
CA PHE A 84 3.46 -12.43 -1.04
C PHE A 84 2.18 -12.10 -1.79
N VAL A 85 2.03 -12.55 -3.04
CA VAL A 85 0.81 -12.25 -3.80
C VAL A 85 -0.41 -12.98 -3.22
N ASN A 86 -0.24 -14.22 -2.78
CA ASN A 86 -1.33 -14.93 -2.12
C ASN A 86 -1.72 -14.27 -0.80
N THR A 87 -0.74 -13.86 0.01
CA THR A 87 -1.00 -13.12 1.26
C THR A 87 -1.72 -11.81 0.99
N ILE A 88 -1.25 -10.99 0.05
CA ILE A 88 -1.90 -9.72 -0.31
C ILE A 88 -3.34 -9.95 -0.79
N ALA A 89 -3.57 -10.96 -1.62
CA ALA A 89 -4.91 -11.30 -2.08
C ALA A 89 -5.84 -11.70 -0.92
N GLN A 90 -5.30 -12.42 0.07
CA GLN A 90 -6.03 -12.77 1.28
C GLN A 90 -6.36 -11.54 2.13
N GLU A 91 -5.39 -10.64 2.36
CA GLU A 91 -5.61 -9.40 3.13
C GLU A 91 -6.68 -8.52 2.48
N LEU A 92 -6.61 -8.33 1.14
CA LEU A 92 -7.62 -7.58 0.39
C LEU A 92 -9.03 -8.18 0.55
N LYS A 93 -9.13 -9.51 0.59
CA LYS A 93 -10.40 -10.21 0.82
C LYS A 93 -10.94 -10.00 2.24
N GLU A 94 -10.07 -9.91 3.24
CA GLU A 94 -10.48 -9.58 4.61
C GLU A 94 -10.95 -8.13 4.72
N ILE A 95 -10.23 -7.17 4.10
CA ILE A 95 -10.60 -5.74 4.04
C ILE A 95 -11.99 -5.55 3.42
N GLU A 96 -12.30 -6.27 2.34
CA GLU A 96 -13.58 -6.16 1.65
C GLU A 96 -14.79 -6.44 2.57
N LYS A 97 -14.61 -7.25 3.62
CA LYS A 97 -15.67 -7.53 4.61
C LYS A 97 -16.06 -6.30 5.45
N PHE A 98 -15.19 -5.30 5.53
CA PHE A 98 -15.42 -4.06 6.27
C PHE A 98 -15.92 -2.92 5.38
N ARG A 99 -15.96 -3.10 4.06
CA ARG A 99 -16.32 -2.04 3.11
C ARG A 99 -17.77 -1.60 3.28
N ASN A 100 -17.95 -0.32 3.61
CA ASN A 100 -19.24 0.35 3.72
C ASN A 100 -19.02 1.87 3.59
N ILE A 101 -20.09 2.67 3.63
CA ILE A 101 -20.03 4.13 3.42
C ILE A 101 -19.07 4.84 4.38
N GLU A 102 -18.94 4.37 5.62
CA GLU A 102 -18.07 4.97 6.64
C GLU A 102 -16.59 4.63 6.42
N THR A 103 -16.30 3.40 6.00
CA THR A 103 -14.94 2.88 5.82
C THR A 103 -14.38 3.10 4.41
N GLU A 104 -15.24 3.42 3.45
CA GLU A 104 -14.89 3.57 2.04
C GLU A 104 -13.71 4.51 1.80
N SER A 105 -13.70 5.67 2.46
CA SER A 105 -12.67 6.68 2.21
C SER A 105 -11.27 6.22 2.62
N ILE A 106 -11.15 5.46 3.72
CA ILE A 106 -9.85 4.99 4.20
C ILE A 106 -9.39 3.75 3.42
N ILE A 107 -10.33 2.93 2.94
CA ILE A 107 -10.04 1.80 2.06
C ILE A 107 -9.49 2.29 0.73
N GLU A 108 -10.17 3.25 0.09
CA GLU A 108 -9.70 3.82 -1.18
C GLU A 108 -8.33 4.51 -1.02
N ASP A 109 -8.10 5.25 0.07
CA ASP A 109 -6.80 5.86 0.36
C ASP A 109 -5.66 4.84 0.50
N ALA A 110 -5.94 3.64 1.02
CA ALA A 110 -4.95 2.56 1.10
C ALA A 110 -4.73 1.89 -0.26
N LEU A 111 -5.80 1.66 -1.02
CA LEU A 111 -5.72 1.06 -2.35
C LEU A 111 -4.93 1.94 -3.33
N ASP A 112 -5.08 3.26 -3.23
CA ASP A 112 -4.27 4.22 -3.99
C ASP A 112 -2.77 4.03 -3.67
N GLN A 113 -2.39 3.85 -2.40
CA GLN A 113 -0.99 3.59 -2.02
C GLN A 113 -0.49 2.23 -2.54
N ILE A 114 -1.36 1.21 -2.55
CA ILE A 114 -1.03 -0.12 -3.12
C ILE A 114 -0.81 -0.01 -4.64
N GLU A 115 -1.60 0.79 -5.35
CA GLU A 115 -1.43 1.03 -6.78
C GLU A 115 -0.08 1.68 -7.09
N GLU A 116 0.33 2.68 -6.29
CA GLU A 116 1.65 3.31 -6.43
C GLU A 116 2.79 2.30 -6.26
N LEU A 117 2.70 1.42 -5.26
CA LEU A 117 3.67 0.35 -5.04
C LEU A 117 3.66 -0.68 -6.18
N GLU A 118 2.51 -0.99 -6.75
CA GLU A 118 2.43 -1.90 -7.90
C GLU A 118 3.08 -1.29 -9.16
N ASP A 119 2.94 0.00 -9.38
CA ASP A 119 3.64 0.70 -10.47
C ASP A 119 5.16 0.72 -10.26
N GLN A 120 5.62 0.92 -9.02
CA GLN A 120 7.03 0.77 -8.68
C GLN A 120 7.53 -0.65 -8.95
N PHE A 121 6.74 -1.67 -8.63
CA PHE A 121 7.07 -3.07 -8.87
C PHE A 121 7.23 -3.37 -10.37
N LYS A 122 6.38 -2.80 -11.22
CA LYS A 122 6.53 -2.90 -12.69
C LYS A 122 7.85 -2.32 -13.18
N ASN A 123 8.32 -1.23 -12.58
CA ASN A 123 9.63 -0.66 -12.90
C ASN A 123 10.76 -1.61 -12.49
N PHE A 124 10.69 -2.22 -11.31
CA PHE A 124 11.65 -3.26 -10.92
C PHE A 124 11.68 -4.44 -11.90
N LYS A 125 10.51 -4.92 -12.36
CA LYS A 125 10.46 -5.99 -13.37
C LYS A 125 11.18 -5.61 -14.67
N LYS A 126 11.05 -4.36 -15.10
CA LYS A 126 11.74 -3.84 -16.28
C LYS A 126 13.25 -3.75 -16.04
N ASP A 127 13.66 -3.19 -14.91
CA ASP A 127 15.08 -2.98 -14.58
C ASP A 127 15.81 -4.30 -14.33
N LEU A 128 15.12 -5.34 -13.84
CA LEU A 128 15.70 -6.67 -13.60
C LEU A 128 16.20 -7.34 -14.89
N SER A 129 15.76 -6.88 -16.06
CA SER A 129 16.27 -7.34 -17.36
C SER A 129 17.67 -6.80 -17.71
N VAL A 130 18.19 -5.86 -16.92
CA VAL A 130 19.51 -5.25 -17.10
C VAL A 130 20.53 -5.98 -16.21
N ILE A 131 21.64 -6.42 -16.82
CA ILE A 131 22.68 -7.20 -16.14
C ILE A 131 23.48 -6.30 -15.16
N GLY A 132 23.68 -6.76 -13.93
CA GLY A 132 24.66 -6.21 -12.97
C GLY A 132 24.13 -5.62 -11.66
N ASN A 133 22.80 -5.46 -11.49
CA ASN A 133 22.17 -4.90 -10.28
C ASN A 133 21.01 -5.76 -9.74
N GLU A 134 20.93 -7.02 -10.15
CA GLU A 134 19.76 -7.88 -9.98
C GLU A 134 19.43 -8.11 -8.50
N ARG A 135 20.44 -8.30 -7.64
CA ARG A 135 20.24 -8.45 -6.19
C ARG A 135 19.61 -7.21 -5.54
N GLN A 136 20.01 -6.02 -5.97
CA GLN A 136 19.46 -4.77 -5.42
C GLN A 136 18.01 -4.59 -5.85
N ILE A 137 17.70 -4.93 -7.11
CA ILE A 137 16.34 -4.89 -7.64
C ILE A 137 15.45 -5.91 -6.92
N ILE A 138 15.91 -7.15 -6.76
CA ILE A 138 15.18 -8.20 -6.03
C ILE A 138 14.91 -7.77 -4.59
N LYS A 139 15.88 -7.15 -3.91
CA LYS A 139 15.65 -6.57 -2.58
C LYS A 139 14.56 -5.49 -2.63
N GLY A 140 14.61 -4.57 -3.59
CA GLY A 140 13.57 -3.55 -3.78
C GLY A 140 12.17 -4.14 -4.03
N MET A 141 12.09 -5.22 -4.81
CA MET A 141 10.86 -5.97 -5.04
C MET A 141 10.30 -6.59 -3.76
N ILE A 142 11.16 -7.19 -2.92
CA ILE A 142 10.76 -7.74 -1.62
C ILE A 142 10.31 -6.62 -0.67
N ASP A 143 11.08 -5.53 -0.59
CA ASP A 143 10.75 -4.36 0.24
C ASP A 143 9.40 -3.76 -0.19
N ASN A 144 9.08 -3.77 -1.48
CA ASN A 144 7.79 -3.31 -2.01
C ASN A 144 6.63 -4.22 -1.57
N TYR A 145 6.78 -5.55 -1.67
CA TYR A 145 5.77 -6.48 -1.15
C TYR A 145 5.52 -6.29 0.36
N GLN A 146 6.58 -6.09 1.14
CA GLN A 146 6.47 -5.84 2.57
C GLN A 146 5.71 -4.55 2.89
N GLN A 147 6.01 -3.46 2.17
CA GLN A 147 5.28 -2.19 2.32
C GLN A 147 3.78 -2.34 2.00
N ARG A 148 3.46 -3.10 0.95
CA ARG A 148 2.06 -3.38 0.60
C ARG A 148 1.33 -4.12 1.71
N LEU A 149 1.95 -5.15 2.28
CA LEU A 149 1.38 -5.85 3.44
C LEU A 149 1.22 -4.94 4.65
N GLN A 150 2.21 -4.10 4.94
CA GLN A 150 2.15 -3.15 6.05
C GLN A 150 0.97 -2.18 5.91
N ILE A 151 0.71 -1.66 4.70
CA ILE A 151 -0.45 -0.80 4.43
C ILE A 151 -1.76 -1.55 4.70
N LEU A 152 -1.87 -2.80 4.21
CA LEU A 152 -3.09 -3.60 4.37
C LEU A 152 -3.34 -3.98 5.84
N GLU A 153 -2.29 -4.33 6.59
CA GLU A 153 -2.34 -4.63 8.02
C GLU A 153 -2.77 -3.39 8.83
N GLN A 154 -2.17 -2.23 8.56
CA GLN A 154 -2.56 -0.97 9.20
C GLN A 154 -4.00 -0.58 8.89
N LEU A 155 -4.44 -0.79 7.64
CA LEU A 155 -5.83 -0.55 7.26
C LEU A 155 -6.78 -1.49 8.01
N LEU A 156 -6.47 -2.79 8.08
CA LEU A 156 -7.29 -3.74 8.84
C LEU A 156 -7.42 -3.34 10.31
N PHE A 157 -6.32 -2.95 10.96
CA PHE A 157 -6.35 -2.44 12.33
C PHE A 157 -7.28 -1.23 12.48
N GLN A 158 -7.21 -0.27 11.56
CA GLN A 158 -8.10 0.90 11.57
C GLN A 158 -9.57 0.52 11.35
N LEU A 159 -9.85 -0.42 10.45
CA LEU A 159 -11.20 -0.90 10.16
C LEU A 159 -11.81 -1.65 11.36
N GLU A 160 -11.01 -2.46 12.04
CA GLU A 160 -11.42 -3.14 13.27
C GLU A 160 -11.70 -2.15 14.40
N TYR A 161 -10.86 -1.13 14.54
CA TYR A 161 -11.07 -0.06 15.52
C TYR A 161 -12.39 0.70 15.28
N ILE A 162 -12.66 1.07 14.02
CA ILE A 162 -13.92 1.75 13.64
C ILE A 162 -15.13 0.86 13.96
N LYS A 163 -15.02 -0.45 13.72
CA LYS A 163 -16.10 -1.40 13.98
C LYS A 163 -16.33 -1.64 15.48
N ASN A 164 -15.27 -1.69 16.29
CA ASN A 164 -15.31 -2.08 17.70
C ASN A 164 -14.47 -1.15 18.62
N PRO A 165 -14.82 0.13 18.76
CA PRO A 165 -13.98 1.12 19.48
C PRO A 165 -13.82 0.85 20.98
N THR A 166 -14.69 0.04 21.60
CA THR A 166 -14.68 -0.23 23.05
C THR A 166 -13.78 -1.39 23.47
N GLN A 167 -13.27 -2.22 22.55
CA GLN A 167 -12.47 -3.41 22.92
C GLN A 167 -11.00 -3.08 23.23
N GLN A 168 -10.41 -2.04 22.62
CA GLN A 168 -8.98 -1.71 22.83
C GLN A 168 -8.68 -0.81 24.04
N ASN A 169 -9.70 -0.22 24.70
CA ASN A 169 -9.47 0.53 25.94
C ASN A 169 -9.13 -0.37 27.14
N ASN A 170 -9.36 -1.69 27.03
CA ASN A 170 -9.05 -2.64 28.09
C ASN A 170 -7.62 -3.21 27.98
N ASP A 171 -7.03 -3.24 26.78
CA ASP A 171 -5.69 -3.80 26.56
C ASP A 171 -4.56 -2.79 26.87
N ASN A 172 -4.86 -1.49 26.84
CA ASN A 172 -3.92 -0.42 27.22
C ASN A 172 -3.69 -0.31 28.74
N ASN A 173 -4.38 -1.11 29.56
CA ASN A 173 -4.25 -1.12 31.02
C ASN A 173 -3.43 -2.30 31.57
N GLU A 174 -2.88 -3.18 30.73
CA GLU A 174 -2.05 -4.32 31.18
C GLU A 174 -0.53 -4.14 30.98
N PHE A 175 -0.09 -2.95 30.55
CA PHE A 175 1.34 -2.60 30.50
C PHE A 175 1.63 -1.32 31.32
N ILE A 176 1.51 -1.43 32.65
CA ILE A 176 2.21 -0.56 33.62
C ILE A 176 2.92 -1.45 34.64
#